data_AF-A0A8J2KH18-F1
#
_entry.id   AF-A0A8J2KH18-F1
#
_cell.length_a   1.000
_cell.length_b   1.000
_cell.length_c   1.000
_cell.angle_alpha   90.00
_cell.angle_beta   90.00
_cell.angle_gamma   90.00
#
_symmetry.space_group_name_H-M   'P 1'
#
loop_
_entity.id
_entity.type
_entity.pdbx_description
1 polymer ?
#
loop_
_entity_poly.entity_id
_entity_poly.type
_entity_poly.pdbx_seq_one_letter_code
_entity_poly.pdbx_strand_id
1 'polypeptide(L)'
;IAMRMVNNIYAASADPIIRFKVSSATYMTDATYQPYIENSRSPNGYDLHETLNKYSSYMYTYRNYFAKHDLAPLLVGNKNSWESKDKSGNWVRNLTGVSWLAGGCYEDESTEKSYKTSVVIDHGAKWEGVVALAHELGHGLGAGNDGQGSAGSCDDSSNTLMSYRGGASNTDIFSFSSCSSEAMRNFIRYRNGFTSNCVYT
;
A
#
# COMPACT_ATOMS: atom_id res chain seq x y z
N ILE A 1 -6.62 16.23 -2.79
CA ILE A 1 -6.10 16.75 -1.50
C ILE A 1 -5.16 15.73 -0.84
N ALA A 2 -5.55 14.45 -0.70
CA ALA A 2 -4.71 13.39 -0.13
C ALA A 2 -3.32 13.22 -0.79
N MET A 3 -3.24 13.09 -2.12
CA MET A 3 -1.96 12.82 -2.79
C MET A 3 -0.92 13.95 -2.71
N ARG A 4 -1.35 15.21 -2.52
CA ARG A 4 -0.40 16.31 -2.27
C ARG A 4 0.28 16.15 -0.92
N MET A 5 -0.47 15.70 0.08
CA MET A 5 0.06 15.48 1.43
C MET A 5 0.96 14.24 1.47
N VAL A 6 0.61 13.17 0.75
CA VAL A 6 1.52 12.03 0.50
C VAL A 6 2.84 12.53 -0.09
N ASN A 7 2.81 13.35 -1.15
CA ASN A 7 4.03 13.91 -1.72
C ASN A 7 4.85 14.76 -0.72
N ASN A 8 4.20 15.46 0.21
CA ASN A 8 4.92 16.21 1.25
C ASN A 8 5.64 15.27 2.22
N ILE A 9 5.04 14.13 2.57
CA ILE A 9 5.68 13.10 3.42
C ILE A 9 6.90 12.54 2.71
N TYR A 10 6.77 12.16 1.44
CA TYR A 10 7.92 11.66 0.65
C TYR A 10 8.99 12.72 0.41
N ALA A 11 8.63 14.00 0.34
CA ALA A 11 9.58 15.10 0.22
C ALA A 11 10.40 15.34 1.50
N ALA A 12 9.97 14.82 2.67
CA ALA A 12 10.77 14.85 3.89
C ALA A 12 11.99 13.92 3.79
N SER A 13 11.96 12.92 2.90
CA SER A 13 13.10 12.06 2.59
C SER A 13 13.93 12.64 1.45
N ALA A 14 15.20 12.94 1.72
CA ALA A 14 16.10 13.55 0.75
C ALA A 14 16.61 12.58 -0.35
N ASP A 15 16.69 11.28 -0.07
CA ASP A 15 17.14 10.25 -1.02
C ASP A 15 16.52 8.88 -0.70
N PRO A 16 15.70 8.28 -1.59
CA PRO A 16 15.42 8.71 -2.96
C PRO A 16 14.35 9.82 -3.03
N ILE A 17 14.46 10.69 -4.03
CA ILE A 17 13.43 11.69 -4.34
C ILE A 17 12.29 10.99 -5.08
N ILE A 18 11.13 10.85 -4.43
CA ILE A 18 9.95 10.22 -4.98
C ILE A 18 8.83 11.26 -5.11
N ARG A 19 8.12 11.22 -6.25
CA ARG A 19 6.95 12.07 -6.51
C ARG A 19 5.85 11.25 -7.16
N PHE A 20 4.70 11.15 -6.49
CA PHE A 20 3.51 10.54 -7.04
C PHE A 20 2.74 11.52 -7.92
N LYS A 21 2.40 11.08 -9.12
CA LYS A 21 1.53 11.78 -10.06
C LYS A 21 0.26 10.94 -10.22
N VAL A 22 -0.91 11.55 -10.00
CA VAL A 22 -2.19 10.86 -10.25
C VAL A 22 -2.44 10.88 -11.75
N SER A 23 -2.40 9.71 -12.40
CA SER A 23 -2.72 9.56 -13.82
C SER A 23 -4.23 9.43 -14.06
N SER A 24 -4.94 8.75 -13.16
CA SER A 24 -6.40 8.60 -13.19
C SER A 24 -6.97 8.35 -11.80
N ALA A 25 -8.25 8.67 -11.61
CA ALA A 25 -9.03 8.27 -10.44
C ALA A 25 -10.37 7.69 -10.91
N THR A 26 -10.69 6.49 -10.44
CA THR A 26 -11.96 5.81 -10.71
C THR A 26 -12.75 5.72 -9.43
N TYR A 27 -14.01 6.12 -9.48
CA TYR A 27 -14.93 6.07 -8.35
C TYR A 27 -15.98 4.99 -8.62
N MET A 28 -16.10 4.02 -7.73
CA MET A 28 -17.11 2.98 -7.81
C MET A 28 -18.12 3.21 -6.69
N THR A 29 -19.37 3.51 -7.06
CA THR A 29 -20.44 3.80 -6.10
C THR A 29 -21.41 2.64 -5.91
N ASP A 30 -21.38 1.66 -6.81
CA ASP A 30 -22.20 0.46 -6.75
C ASP A 30 -21.36 -0.74 -6.32
N ALA A 31 -21.91 -1.55 -5.41
CA ALA A 31 -21.30 -2.77 -4.90
C ALA A 31 -21.08 -3.82 -6.00
N THR A 32 -21.93 -3.85 -7.02
CA THR A 32 -21.83 -4.78 -8.16
C THR A 32 -20.56 -4.58 -8.99
N TYR A 33 -19.99 -3.37 -8.99
CA TYR A 33 -18.71 -3.07 -9.66
C TYR A 33 -17.49 -3.35 -8.77
N GLN A 34 -17.69 -3.83 -7.53
CA GLN A 34 -16.63 -4.06 -6.56
C GLN A 34 -16.59 -5.53 -6.10
N PRO A 35 -16.55 -6.52 -7.01
CA PRO A 35 -16.61 -7.93 -6.65
C PRO A 35 -15.41 -8.39 -5.80
N TYR A 36 -14.30 -7.66 -5.85
CA TYR A 36 -13.13 -7.92 -5.02
C TYR A 36 -13.34 -7.57 -3.54
N ILE A 37 -14.25 -6.62 -3.24
CA ILE A 37 -14.72 -6.36 -1.88
C ILE A 37 -15.86 -7.30 -1.55
N GLU A 38 -16.91 -7.32 -2.37
CA GLU A 38 -18.17 -7.99 -2.05
C GLU A 38 -18.03 -9.50 -1.80
N ASN A 39 -17.08 -10.14 -2.48
CA ASN A 39 -16.82 -11.56 -2.33
C ASN A 39 -15.82 -11.89 -1.22
N SER A 40 -15.18 -10.90 -0.59
CA SER A 40 -14.14 -11.09 0.43
C SER A 40 -14.72 -10.96 1.83
N ARG A 41 -15.77 -11.74 2.13
CA ARG A 41 -16.52 -11.63 3.38
C ARG A 41 -15.75 -12.25 4.55
N SER A 42 -15.68 -11.50 5.65
CA SER A 42 -15.25 -11.99 6.96
C SER A 42 -16.46 -12.09 7.90
N PRO A 43 -16.35 -12.72 9.08
CA PRO A 43 -17.48 -12.88 9.99
C PRO A 43 -18.20 -11.57 10.37
N ASN A 44 -17.49 -10.44 10.41
CA ASN A 44 -18.07 -9.16 10.81
C ASN A 44 -17.87 -8.06 9.76
N GLY A 45 -17.55 -8.41 8.52
CA GLY A 45 -17.26 -7.42 7.48
C GLY A 45 -16.58 -8.05 6.28
N TYR A 46 -15.39 -7.56 5.96
CA TYR A 46 -14.59 -7.96 4.83
C TYR A 46 -13.16 -8.28 5.24
N ASP A 47 -12.58 -9.32 4.65
CA ASP A 47 -11.18 -9.67 4.79
C ASP A 47 -10.31 -8.77 3.89
N LEU A 48 -9.45 -7.97 4.51
CA LEU A 48 -8.60 -7.01 3.83
C LEU A 48 -7.54 -7.70 2.94
N HIS A 49 -6.96 -8.81 3.38
CA HIS A 49 -5.95 -9.55 2.60
C HIS A 49 -6.59 -10.27 1.42
N GLU A 50 -7.76 -10.87 1.63
CA GLU A 50 -8.53 -11.48 0.54
C GLU A 50 -8.98 -10.43 -0.48
N THR A 51 -9.38 -9.25 0.00
CA THR A 51 -9.73 -8.11 -0.85
C THR A 51 -8.55 -7.67 -1.70
N LEU A 52 -7.35 -7.50 -1.13
CA LEU A 52 -6.14 -7.19 -1.89
C LEU A 52 -5.89 -8.24 -2.97
N ASN A 53 -5.97 -9.53 -2.63
CA ASN A 53 -5.73 -10.63 -3.55
C ASN A 53 -6.71 -10.62 -4.75
N LYS A 54 -8.01 -10.44 -4.49
CA LYS A 54 -9.02 -10.35 -5.55
C LYS A 54 -8.91 -9.06 -6.34
N TYR A 55 -8.56 -7.95 -5.70
CA TYR A 55 -8.35 -6.67 -6.38
C TYR A 55 -7.13 -6.72 -7.30
N SER A 56 -6.07 -7.42 -6.90
CA SER A 56 -4.88 -7.69 -7.75
C SER A 56 -5.26 -8.44 -9.03
N SER A 57 -6.14 -9.44 -8.88
CA SER A 57 -6.65 -10.24 -10.00
C SER A 57 -7.56 -9.39 -10.90
N TYR A 58 -8.45 -8.61 -10.31
CA TYR A 58 -9.31 -7.66 -11.03
C TYR A 58 -8.50 -6.64 -11.83
N MET A 59 -7.50 -6.01 -11.22
CA MET A 59 -6.64 -5.04 -11.90
C MET A 59 -5.83 -5.67 -13.03
N TYR A 60 -5.43 -6.94 -12.91
CA TYR A 60 -4.84 -7.67 -14.03
C TYR A 60 -5.86 -7.91 -15.14
N THR A 61 -7.00 -8.56 -14.85
CA THR A 61 -8.03 -8.88 -15.85
C THR A 61 -8.48 -7.65 -16.63
N TYR A 62 -8.70 -6.53 -15.94
CA TYR A 62 -9.20 -5.29 -16.52
C TYR A 62 -8.10 -4.25 -16.80
N ARG A 63 -6.82 -4.63 -16.82
CA ARG A 63 -5.68 -3.71 -16.97
C ARG A 63 -5.78 -2.75 -18.16
N ASN A 64 -6.36 -3.19 -19.27
CA ASN A 64 -6.52 -2.40 -20.48
C ASN A 64 -7.62 -1.32 -20.39
N TYR A 65 -8.49 -1.38 -19.38
CA TYR A 65 -9.53 -0.37 -19.12
C TYR A 65 -9.04 0.78 -18.25
N PHE A 66 -7.90 0.62 -17.57
CA PHE A 66 -7.31 1.64 -16.71
C PHE A 66 -6.20 2.39 -17.42
N ALA A 67 -6.01 3.67 -17.07
CA ALA A 67 -4.85 4.41 -17.54
C ALA A 67 -3.56 3.71 -17.08
N LYS A 68 -2.49 3.82 -17.87
CA LYS A 68 -1.19 3.29 -17.48
C LYS A 68 -0.77 3.84 -16.12
N HIS A 69 -0.32 2.95 -15.24
CA HIS A 69 0.03 3.26 -13.87
C HIS A 69 1.11 2.30 -13.35
N ASP A 70 1.84 2.79 -12.35
CA ASP A 70 2.93 2.05 -11.69
C ASP A 70 2.44 1.41 -10.39
N LEU A 71 1.43 2.04 -9.77
CA LEU A 71 0.75 1.64 -8.55
C LEU A 71 -0.75 1.96 -8.69
N ALA A 72 -1.60 1.14 -8.07
CA ALA A 72 -3.06 1.26 -8.11
C ALA A 72 -3.67 1.08 -6.71
N PRO A 73 -3.53 2.07 -5.81
CA PRO A 73 -4.13 1.99 -4.48
C PRO A 73 -5.66 2.07 -4.56
N LEU A 74 -6.34 1.14 -3.89
CA LEU A 74 -7.78 1.17 -3.64
C LEU A 74 -8.03 1.84 -2.29
N LEU A 75 -8.83 2.90 -2.28
CA LEU A 75 -9.26 3.56 -1.05
C LEU A 75 -10.66 3.07 -0.67
N VAL A 76 -10.80 2.53 0.54
CA VAL A 76 -12.07 2.00 1.07
C VAL A 76 -12.49 2.74 2.34
N GLY A 77 -13.79 2.83 2.59
CA GLY A 77 -14.31 3.50 3.80
C GLY A 77 -14.42 2.56 5.03
N ASN A 78 -14.68 3.16 6.19
CA ASN A 78 -15.08 2.55 7.46
C ASN A 78 -14.26 1.36 7.98
N LYS A 79 -13.40 1.63 8.97
CA LYS A 79 -12.59 0.65 9.71
C LYS A 79 -13.36 -0.54 10.27
N ASN A 80 -14.57 -0.33 10.77
CA ASN A 80 -15.28 -1.36 11.54
C ASN A 80 -15.76 -2.52 10.66
N SER A 81 -15.70 -2.36 9.34
CA SER A 81 -16.08 -3.37 8.36
C SER A 81 -14.88 -4.15 7.81
N TRP A 82 -13.66 -3.93 8.29
CA TRP A 82 -12.46 -4.60 7.79
C TRP A 82 -11.78 -5.43 8.87
N GLU A 83 -11.48 -6.67 8.52
CA GLU A 83 -10.77 -7.64 9.36
C GLU A 83 -9.62 -8.27 8.58
N SER A 84 -8.66 -8.85 9.28
CA SER A 84 -7.75 -9.83 8.69
C SER A 84 -7.38 -10.90 9.70
N LYS A 85 -6.84 -12.02 9.23
CA LYS A 85 -6.27 -13.01 10.13
C LYS A 85 -4.88 -12.59 10.58
N ASP A 86 -4.59 -12.70 11.86
CA ASP A 86 -3.24 -12.64 12.40
C ASP A 86 -2.46 -13.94 12.08
N LYS A 87 -1.19 -14.02 12.53
CA LYS A 87 -0.34 -15.21 12.33
C LYS A 87 -0.90 -16.48 13.02
N SER A 88 -1.78 -16.32 14.00
CA SER A 88 -2.45 -17.42 14.71
C SER A 88 -3.81 -17.78 14.09
N GLY A 89 -4.23 -17.09 13.03
CA GLY A 89 -5.49 -17.32 12.34
C GLY A 89 -6.68 -16.60 12.97
N ASN A 90 -6.47 -15.76 13.98
CA ASN A 90 -7.54 -15.01 14.64
C ASN A 90 -7.89 -13.75 13.86
N TRP A 91 -9.18 -13.42 13.79
CA TRP A 91 -9.64 -12.18 13.17
C TRP A 91 -9.30 -10.96 14.03
N VAL A 92 -8.64 -9.97 13.42
CA VAL A 92 -8.25 -8.70 14.05
C VAL A 92 -8.71 -7.51 13.20
N ARG A 93 -8.93 -6.34 13.83
CA ARG A 93 -9.47 -5.11 13.21
C ARG A 93 -8.52 -3.90 13.28
N ASN A 94 -7.25 -4.14 13.54
CA ASN A 94 -6.26 -3.09 13.81
C ASN A 94 -5.42 -2.71 12.58
N LEU A 95 -5.97 -2.88 11.38
CA LEU A 95 -5.29 -2.55 10.13
C LEU A 95 -5.73 -1.18 9.63
N THR A 96 -4.81 -0.50 8.95
CA THR A 96 -5.04 0.76 8.23
C THR A 96 -4.90 0.57 6.72
N GLY A 97 -4.26 -0.53 6.29
CA GLY A 97 -4.10 -0.90 4.90
C GLY A 97 -3.36 -2.23 4.75
N VAL A 98 -3.18 -2.64 3.49
CA VAL A 98 -2.33 -3.75 3.09
C VAL A 98 -1.85 -3.52 1.65
N SER A 99 -0.60 -3.88 1.37
CA SER A 99 0.02 -3.76 0.05
C SER A 99 0.95 -4.93 -0.22
N TRP A 100 1.17 -5.22 -1.51
CA TRP A 100 2.27 -6.08 -1.91
C TRP A 100 3.61 -5.37 -1.71
N LEU A 101 4.56 -6.08 -1.12
CA LEU A 101 5.93 -5.60 -0.96
C LEU A 101 6.65 -5.63 -2.31
N ALA A 102 7.25 -4.51 -2.70
CA ALA A 102 7.95 -4.33 -3.98
C ALA A 102 7.07 -4.69 -5.20
N GLY A 103 5.75 -4.53 -5.08
CA GLY A 103 4.80 -4.88 -6.14
C GLY A 103 4.66 -3.82 -7.25
N GLY A 104 5.21 -2.62 -7.05
CA GLY A 104 5.21 -1.58 -8.07
C GLY A 104 5.79 -2.08 -9.38
N CYS A 105 5.19 -1.68 -10.50
CA CYS A 105 5.53 -2.15 -11.85
C CYS A 105 5.33 -3.65 -12.14
N TYR A 106 4.97 -4.50 -11.16
CA TYR A 106 4.97 -5.96 -11.34
C TYR A 106 3.59 -6.52 -11.67
N GLU A 107 3.55 -7.33 -12.74
CA GLU A 107 2.40 -8.15 -13.13
C GLU A 107 2.90 -9.56 -13.40
N ASP A 108 2.10 -10.55 -13.04
CA ASP A 108 2.43 -11.95 -13.17
C ASP A 108 1.37 -12.64 -14.03
N GLU A 109 1.79 -13.07 -15.21
CA GLU A 109 0.92 -13.77 -16.15
C GLU A 109 0.53 -15.16 -15.66
N SER A 110 1.38 -15.81 -14.85
CA SER A 110 1.13 -17.17 -14.38
C SER A 110 0.05 -17.22 -13.29
N THR A 111 -0.02 -16.17 -12.47
CA THR A 111 -1.05 -16.04 -11.42
C THR A 111 -2.18 -15.11 -11.81
N GLU A 112 -2.11 -14.50 -13.00
CA GLU A 112 -3.05 -13.51 -13.51
C GLU A 112 -3.30 -12.35 -12.52
N LYS A 113 -2.21 -11.80 -11.96
CA LYS A 113 -2.28 -10.75 -10.93
C LYS A 113 -1.42 -9.54 -11.26
N SER A 114 -1.95 -8.38 -10.90
CA SER A 114 -1.21 -7.12 -10.85
C SER A 114 -0.82 -6.87 -9.41
N TYR A 115 0.47 -6.95 -9.10
CA TYR A 115 1.00 -6.72 -7.75
C TYR A 115 1.17 -5.22 -7.45
N LYS A 116 0.84 -4.36 -8.41
CA LYS A 116 0.84 -2.88 -8.29
C LYS A 116 -0.18 -2.35 -7.27
N THR A 117 -1.01 -3.22 -6.71
CA THR A 117 -2.18 -2.86 -5.92
C THR A 117 -1.89 -2.76 -4.42
N SER A 118 -2.61 -1.87 -3.76
CA SER A 118 -2.77 -1.81 -2.31
C SER A 118 -4.23 -1.53 -1.96
N VAL A 119 -4.63 -1.82 -0.72
CA VAL A 119 -5.94 -1.47 -0.18
C VAL A 119 -5.73 -0.66 1.08
N VAL A 120 -6.28 0.56 1.12
CA VAL A 120 -6.09 1.52 2.21
C VAL A 120 -7.45 1.89 2.78
N ILE A 121 -7.58 1.82 4.10
CA ILE A 121 -8.80 2.19 4.80
C ILE A 121 -8.75 3.69 5.10
N ASP A 122 -9.62 4.46 4.45
CA ASP A 122 -9.88 5.86 4.77
C ASP A 122 -10.87 5.94 5.94
N HIS A 123 -10.38 6.43 7.08
CA HIS A 123 -11.14 6.62 8.32
C HIS A 123 -12.10 7.84 8.28
N GLY A 124 -12.62 8.19 7.11
CA GLY A 124 -13.62 9.24 6.93
C GLY A 124 -13.00 10.63 6.86
N ALA A 125 -12.08 10.85 5.92
CA ALA A 125 -11.40 12.13 5.67
C ALA A 125 -10.56 12.66 6.84
N LYS A 126 -10.12 11.76 7.73
CA LYS A 126 -9.09 12.06 8.73
C LYS A 126 -7.70 12.00 8.11
N TRP A 127 -6.77 12.72 8.72
CA TRP A 127 -5.36 12.72 8.33
C TRP A 127 -4.71 11.31 8.33
N GLU A 128 -5.26 10.38 9.12
CA GLU A 128 -4.83 8.99 9.19
C GLU A 128 -4.83 8.27 7.83
N GLY A 129 -5.80 8.54 6.95
CA GLY A 129 -5.86 7.92 5.62
C GLY A 129 -4.72 8.34 4.71
N VAL A 130 -4.18 9.55 4.89
CA VAL A 130 -3.00 10.04 4.16
C VAL A 130 -1.74 9.29 4.60
N VAL A 131 -1.58 9.11 5.91
CA VAL A 131 -0.45 8.37 6.50
C VAL A 131 -0.50 6.91 6.08
N ALA A 132 -1.67 6.27 6.18
CA ALA A 132 -1.88 4.89 5.73
C ALA A 132 -1.58 4.75 4.23
N LEU A 133 -2.07 5.66 3.39
CA LEU A 133 -1.77 5.63 1.96
C LEU A 133 -0.26 5.79 1.70
N ALA A 134 0.42 6.70 2.38
CA ALA A 134 1.86 6.87 2.23
C ALA A 134 2.64 5.63 2.68
N HIS A 135 2.21 4.98 3.77
CA HIS A 135 2.77 3.72 4.25
C HIS A 135 2.63 2.60 3.21
N GLU A 136 1.42 2.38 2.70
CA GLU A 136 1.17 1.31 1.72
C GLU A 136 1.87 1.56 0.38
N LEU A 137 2.01 2.81 -0.05
CA LEU A 137 2.82 3.15 -1.22
C LEU A 137 4.32 2.86 -0.98
N GLY A 138 4.80 2.98 0.27
CA GLY A 138 6.14 2.60 0.68
C GLY A 138 6.39 1.11 0.48
N HIS A 139 5.44 0.27 0.89
CA HIS A 139 5.45 -1.17 0.60
C HIS A 139 5.50 -1.45 -0.91
N GLY A 140 4.68 -0.77 -1.71
CA GLY A 140 4.71 -0.90 -3.17
C GLY A 140 6.08 -0.59 -3.79
N LEU A 141 6.83 0.32 -3.18
CA LEU A 141 8.21 0.69 -3.55
C LEU A 141 9.28 -0.12 -2.81
N GLY A 142 8.91 -1.21 -2.12
CA GLY A 142 9.85 -2.17 -1.55
C GLY A 142 10.29 -1.89 -0.10
N ALA A 143 9.81 -0.84 0.56
CA ALA A 143 10.06 -0.65 1.99
C ALA A 143 9.22 -1.64 2.79
N GLY A 144 9.85 -2.54 3.53
CA GLY A 144 9.17 -3.40 4.52
C GLY A 144 8.83 -2.62 5.79
N ASN A 145 8.06 -3.26 6.68
CA ASN A 145 7.83 -2.71 8.02
C ASN A 145 9.14 -2.67 8.81
N ASP A 146 9.47 -1.54 9.43
CA ASP A 146 10.65 -1.40 10.28
C ASP A 146 10.60 -2.42 11.44
N GLY A 147 11.73 -3.07 11.70
CA GLY A 147 11.91 -4.15 12.68
C GLY A 147 11.28 -5.50 12.29
N GLN A 148 10.88 -5.67 11.03
CA GLN A 148 10.39 -6.94 10.50
C GLN A 148 11.09 -7.37 9.21
N GLY A 149 11.19 -8.70 9.02
CA GLY A 149 11.69 -9.29 7.77
C GLY A 149 13.07 -8.77 7.37
N SER A 150 13.20 -8.29 6.13
CA SER A 150 14.42 -7.67 5.60
C SER A 150 14.80 -6.35 6.27
N ALA A 151 13.87 -5.71 7.00
CA ALA A 151 14.10 -4.51 7.80
C ALA A 151 14.22 -4.84 9.31
N GLY A 152 14.56 -6.08 9.66
CA GLY A 152 14.70 -6.51 11.06
C GLY A 152 15.79 -5.78 11.86
N SER A 153 16.78 -5.19 11.19
CA SER A 153 17.84 -4.38 11.81
C SER A 153 17.40 -2.94 12.12
N CYS A 154 16.21 -2.54 11.68
CA CYS A 154 15.69 -1.19 11.78
C CYS A 154 14.84 -1.10 13.04
N ASP A 155 14.97 0.00 13.77
CA ASP A 155 14.28 0.18 15.03
C ASP A 155 12.75 0.23 14.82
N ASP A 156 11.99 -0.75 15.35
CA ASP A 156 10.52 -0.72 15.31
C ASP A 156 9.91 0.27 16.32
N SER A 157 10.73 0.82 17.23
CA SER A 157 10.37 1.92 18.12
C SER A 157 10.61 3.29 17.51
N SER A 158 11.35 3.34 16.39
CA SER A 158 11.51 4.58 15.63
C SER A 158 10.14 4.95 15.07
N ASN A 159 9.67 6.15 15.45
CA ASN A 159 8.32 6.62 15.19
C ASN A 159 8.10 7.00 13.72
N THR A 160 8.73 6.30 12.79
CA THR A 160 8.76 6.54 11.35
C THR A 160 7.50 6.02 10.68
N LEU A 161 7.27 6.47 9.45
CA LEU A 161 6.11 6.11 8.64
C LEU A 161 5.95 4.59 8.48
N MET A 162 7.04 3.82 8.37
CA MET A 162 7.01 2.37 8.14
C MET A 162 7.09 1.52 9.43
N SER A 163 6.94 2.12 10.61
CA SER A 163 6.95 1.36 11.86
C SER A 163 5.76 0.42 11.95
N TYR A 164 6.03 -0.86 12.20
CA TYR A 164 5.00 -1.89 12.43
C TYR A 164 4.11 -1.59 13.64
N ARG A 165 4.65 -0.88 14.64
CA ARG A 165 3.97 -0.58 15.92
C ARG A 165 3.42 0.84 15.98
N GLY A 166 3.67 1.66 14.95
CA GLY A 166 3.37 3.09 14.93
C GLY A 166 1.89 3.40 14.73
N GLY A 167 1.19 3.73 15.82
CA GLY A 167 -0.09 4.44 15.77
C GLY A 167 0.12 5.95 15.57
N ALA A 168 -0.93 6.66 15.14
CA ALA A 168 -0.95 8.11 14.89
C ALA A 168 -0.65 9.03 16.11
N SER A 169 -0.14 8.50 17.21
CA SER A 169 0.11 9.21 18.46
C SER A 169 1.53 9.78 18.61
N ASN A 170 2.45 9.52 17.66
CA ASN A 170 3.88 9.81 17.82
C ASN A 170 4.43 10.78 16.75
N THR A 171 5.53 11.46 17.08
CA THR A 171 5.95 12.75 16.50
C THR A 171 6.63 12.69 15.13
N ASP A 172 6.99 11.52 14.59
CA ASP A 172 7.81 11.40 13.37
C ASP A 172 7.17 10.52 12.26
N ILE A 173 5.86 10.30 12.32
CA ILE A 173 5.09 9.46 11.36
C ILE A 173 5.06 10.02 9.92
N PHE A 174 5.82 11.09 9.66
CA PHE A 174 5.96 11.77 8.38
C PHE A 174 7.35 11.62 7.78
N SER A 175 8.22 10.81 8.38
CA SER A 175 9.57 10.53 7.87
C SER A 175 9.80 9.03 7.71
N PHE A 176 10.67 8.66 6.76
CA PHE A 176 11.09 7.28 6.56
C PHE A 176 12.37 6.98 7.34
N SER A 177 12.48 5.75 7.85
CA SER A 177 13.75 5.25 8.38
C SER A 177 14.82 5.19 7.27
N SER A 178 16.09 5.05 7.68
CA SER A 178 17.20 4.80 6.74
C SER A 178 16.98 3.51 5.95
N CYS A 179 16.44 2.47 6.59
CA CYS A 179 16.15 1.20 5.93
C CYS A 179 15.05 1.30 4.89
N SER A 180 13.96 1.99 5.22
CA SER A 180 12.88 2.24 4.27
C SER A 180 13.40 3.03 3.07
N SER A 181 14.22 4.05 3.32
CA SER A 181 14.86 4.87 2.28
C SER A 181 15.80 4.04 1.41
N GLU A 182 16.61 3.16 2.01
CA GLU A 182 17.51 2.25 1.28
C GLU A 182 16.74 1.21 0.45
N ALA A 183 15.68 0.63 1.00
CA ALA A 183 14.85 -0.34 0.31
C ALA A 183 14.17 0.28 -0.92
N MET A 184 13.57 1.47 -0.77
CA MET A 184 12.99 2.22 -1.90
C MET A 184 14.04 2.59 -2.93
N ARG A 185 15.24 2.99 -2.49
CA ARG A 185 16.36 3.26 -3.39
C ARG A 185 16.79 2.02 -4.15
N ASN A 186 16.84 0.87 -3.50
CA ASN A 186 17.19 -0.39 -4.14
C ASN A 186 16.10 -0.84 -5.11
N PHE A 187 14.82 -0.66 -4.78
CA PHE A 187 13.72 -0.89 -5.72
C PHE A 187 13.83 0.00 -6.97
N ILE A 188 14.16 1.27 -6.78
CA ILE A 188 14.35 2.25 -7.86
C ILE A 188 15.64 1.97 -8.64
N ARG A 189 16.75 1.56 -8.00
CA ARG A 189 18.07 1.41 -8.66
C ARG A 189 18.37 0.00 -9.17
N TYR A 190 17.99 -1.04 -8.43
CA TYR A 190 18.46 -2.41 -8.60
C TYR A 190 17.40 -3.37 -9.16
N ARG A 191 17.83 -4.03 -10.24
CA ARG A 191 17.11 -4.91 -11.16
C ARG A 191 17.19 -6.37 -10.67
N ASN A 192 16.11 -6.90 -10.12
CA ASN A 192 15.93 -8.35 -9.94
C ASN A 192 15.14 -8.95 -11.12
N GLY A 193 15.63 -8.78 -12.36
CA GLY A 193 15.16 -9.52 -13.53
C GLY A 193 13.82 -9.09 -14.17
N PHE A 194 12.96 -8.35 -13.48
CA PHE A 194 11.71 -7.78 -14.04
C PHE A 194 11.60 -6.28 -13.71
N THR A 195 10.92 -5.52 -14.57
CA THR A 195 11.03 -4.05 -14.71
C THR A 195 10.57 -3.24 -13.50
N SER A 196 11.46 -2.42 -12.89
CA SER A 196 11.09 -1.21 -12.13
C SER A 196 11.36 0.11 -12.88
N ASN A 197 11.77 0.04 -14.16
CA ASN A 197 11.92 1.21 -15.04
C ASN A 197 10.63 2.03 -15.24
N CYS A 198 9.49 1.57 -14.72
CA CYS A 198 8.22 2.25 -14.90
C CYS A 198 8.17 3.59 -14.11
N VAL A 199 8.90 3.70 -13.00
CA VAL A 199 8.86 4.88 -12.11
C VAL A 199 9.90 5.98 -12.44
N TYR A 200 10.78 5.80 -13.43
CA TYR A 200 11.80 6.80 -13.83
C TYR A 200 11.28 7.90 -14.80
N THR A 201 9.97 8.14 -14.84
CA THR A 201 9.32 8.95 -15.91
C THR A 201 8.88 10.37 -15.52
#